data_AF-A0A6S7ATS0-F1
#
_entry.id   AF-A0A6S7ATS0-F1
#
_cell.length_a   1.000
_cell.length_b   1.000
_cell.length_c   1.000
_cell.angle_alpha   90.00
_cell.angle_beta   90.00
_cell.angle_gamma   90.00
#
_symmetry.space_group_name_H-M   'P 1'
#
loop_
_entity.id
_entity.type
_entity.pdbx_description
1 polymer ?
#
loop_
_entity_poly.entity_id
_entity_poly.type
_entity_poly.pdbx_seq_one_letter_code
_entity_poly.pdbx_strand_id
1 'polypeptide(L)'
;MYRDDVVHGCIAVRLDTVGLICVADGGAQERLAEEIFPKLFSHNLHPLQFEEICAKVFMKARTQQLVPKYVTAISPGRTSVTQIPFGGMSGGIFGEWDHELYGQMLADFTRQPLDIVSPGGGQVVTWIGDYDEPDVIDVRAHPWP
;
A
#
# COMPACT_ATOMS: atom_id res chain seq x y z
N MET A 1 15.11 -3.46 7.19
CA MET A 1 13.88 -2.96 7.86
C MET A 1 12.84 -4.07 7.83
N TYR A 2 11.98 -4.14 8.85
CA TYR A 2 10.83 -5.06 8.94
C TYR A 2 9.61 -4.29 9.47
N ARG A 3 8.45 -4.49 8.85
CA ARG A 3 7.15 -3.94 9.25
C ARG A 3 6.08 -4.99 9.01
N ASP A 4 5.13 -5.10 9.93
CA ASP A 4 3.94 -5.93 9.77
C ASP A 4 2.69 -5.25 10.30
N ASP A 5 1.56 -5.56 9.67
CA ASP A 5 0.22 -5.26 10.16
C ASP A 5 -0.59 -6.56 10.01
N VAL A 6 -0.55 -7.37 11.07
CA VAL A 6 -1.17 -8.71 11.09
C VAL A 6 -2.69 -8.60 10.93
N VAL A 7 -3.30 -7.52 11.43
CA VAL A 7 -4.75 -7.29 11.34
C VAL A 7 -5.17 -7.13 9.88
N HIS A 8 -4.35 -6.45 9.07
CA HIS A 8 -4.64 -6.16 7.66
C HIS A 8 -3.80 -7.00 6.69
N GLY A 9 -3.14 -8.06 7.18
CA GLY A 9 -2.40 -9.01 6.34
C GLY A 9 -1.26 -8.38 5.53
N CYS A 10 -0.56 -7.40 6.09
CA CYS A 10 0.54 -6.71 5.43
C CYS A 10 1.89 -7.07 6.06
N ILE A 11 2.91 -7.24 5.22
CA ILE A 11 4.30 -7.36 5.65
C ILE A 11 5.20 -6.63 4.65
N ALA A 12 6.19 -5.90 5.16
CA ALA A 12 7.23 -5.29 4.35
C ALA A 12 8.60 -5.58 4.95
N VAL A 13 9.55 -5.92 4.08
CA VAL A 13 10.93 -6.21 4.45
C VAL A 13 11.87 -5.56 3.45
N ARG A 14 12.89 -4.87 3.95
CA ARG A 14 14.01 -4.39 3.12
C ARG A 14 15.28 -5.14 3.48
N LEU A 15 15.81 -5.87 2.50
CA LEU A 15 17.02 -6.68 2.52
C LEU A 15 18.09 -5.99 1.67
N ASP A 16 18.99 -5.25 2.32
CA ASP A 16 20.04 -4.46 1.65
C ASP A 16 19.46 -3.59 0.51
N THR A 17 19.60 -4.03 -0.74
CA THR A 17 19.14 -3.37 -1.97
C THR A 17 17.77 -3.84 -2.48
N VAL A 18 17.16 -4.85 -1.88
CA VAL A 18 15.86 -5.42 -2.30
C VAL A 18 14.79 -5.11 -1.25
N GLY A 19 13.68 -4.53 -1.70
CA GLY A 19 12.47 -4.35 -0.91
C GLY A 19 11.38 -5.33 -1.31
N LEU A 20 10.66 -5.88 -0.33
CA LEU A 20 9.50 -6.73 -0.51
C LEU A 20 8.32 -6.12 0.25
N ILE A 21 7.17 -6.03 -0.41
CA ILE A 21 5.90 -5.63 0.20
C ILE A 21 4.88 -6.69 -0.20
N CYS A 22 4.25 -7.32 0.78
CA CYS A 22 3.21 -8.32 0.55
C CYS A 22 1.94 -7.91 1.27
N VAL A 23 0.81 -8.05 0.58
CA VAL A 23 -0.53 -7.79 1.11
C VAL A 23 -1.43 -8.98 0.77
N ALA A 24 -2.23 -9.41 1.73
CA ALA A 24 -3.19 -10.51 1.57
C ALA A 24 -4.53 -10.05 0.94
N ASP A 25 -4.48 -9.29 -0.16
CA ASP A 25 -5.67 -8.68 -0.78
C ASP A 25 -6.12 -9.36 -2.08
N GLY A 26 -5.44 -10.44 -2.50
CA GLY A 26 -5.74 -11.14 -3.75
C GLY A 26 -5.40 -10.32 -5.00
N GLY A 27 -4.39 -9.45 -4.92
CA GLY A 27 -3.88 -8.64 -6.03
C GLY A 27 -4.71 -7.40 -6.32
N ALA A 28 -5.56 -6.97 -5.39
CA ALA A 28 -6.46 -5.85 -5.59
C ALA A 28 -5.71 -4.52 -5.77
N GLN A 29 -4.75 -4.21 -4.89
CA GLN A 29 -3.94 -3.01 -5.00
C GLN A 29 -3.05 -3.02 -6.25
N GLU A 30 -2.45 -4.17 -6.59
CA GLU A 30 -1.63 -4.31 -7.80
C GLU A 30 -2.45 -4.01 -9.07
N ARG A 31 -3.70 -4.49 -9.12
CA ARG A 31 -4.61 -4.23 -10.24
C ARG A 31 -5.02 -2.75 -10.32
N LEU A 32 -5.23 -2.07 -9.19
CA LEU A 32 -5.58 -0.65 -9.17
C LEU A 32 -4.38 0.24 -9.52
N ALA A 33 -3.17 -0.18 -9.16
CA ALA A 33 -1.94 0.53 -9.42
C ALA A 33 -1.16 0.00 -10.63
N GLU A 34 -1.83 -0.70 -11.57
CA GLU A 34 -1.22 -1.35 -12.73
C GLU A 34 -0.40 -0.38 -13.59
N GLU A 35 -0.79 0.90 -13.64
CA GLU A 35 -0.06 1.95 -14.37
C GLU A 35 0.99 2.71 -13.54
N ILE A 36 0.95 2.56 -12.21
CA ILE A 36 1.76 3.34 -11.26
C ILE A 36 2.93 2.52 -10.75
N PHE A 37 2.69 1.29 -10.28
CA PHE A 37 3.73 0.41 -9.74
C PHE A 37 4.88 0.18 -10.74
N PRO A 38 4.63 -0.07 -12.04
CA PRO A 38 5.73 -0.22 -12.99
C PRO A 38 6.62 1.01 -13.10
N LYS A 39 6.05 2.22 -13.02
CA LYS A 39 6.81 3.49 -13.09
C LYS A 39 7.57 3.76 -11.79
N LEU A 40 6.97 3.38 -10.66
CA LEU A 40 7.57 3.57 -9.34
C LEU A 40 8.74 2.60 -9.11
N PHE A 41 8.59 1.36 -9.58
CA PHE A 41 9.57 0.29 -9.38
C PHE A 41 10.56 0.15 -10.53
N SER A 42 10.45 0.97 -11.60
CA SER A 42 11.45 1.02 -12.67
C SER A 42 12.75 1.73 -12.28
N HIS A 43 12.80 2.30 -11.07
CA HIS A 43 13.95 3.04 -10.55
C HIS A 43 14.40 2.48 -9.20
N ASN A 44 15.69 2.68 -8.89
CA ASN A 44 16.20 2.39 -7.55
C ASN A 44 15.60 3.40 -6.56
N LEU A 45 14.87 2.88 -5.58
CA LEU A 45 14.25 3.70 -4.55
C LEU A 45 15.24 4.00 -3.44
N HIS A 46 15.28 5.25 -2.98
CA HIS A 46 15.90 5.58 -1.71
C HIS A 46 15.18 4.84 -0.57
N PRO A 47 15.87 4.39 0.50
CA PRO A 47 15.21 3.72 1.62
C PRO A 47 13.99 4.46 2.19
N LEU A 48 14.03 5.79 2.23
CA LEU A 48 12.90 6.62 2.68
C LEU A 48 11.70 6.56 1.74
N GLN A 49 11.93 6.55 0.43
CA GLN A 49 10.86 6.38 -0.57
C GLN A 49 10.22 5.00 -0.42
N PHE A 50 11.02 3.96 -0.15
CA PHE A 50 10.47 2.64 0.15
C PHE A 50 9.59 2.63 1.41
N GLU A 51 9.99 3.31 2.49
CA GLU A 51 9.15 3.46 3.70
C GLU A 51 7.84 4.19 3.40
N GLU A 52 7.87 5.27 2.59
CA GLU A 52 6.66 5.97 2.16
C GLU A 52 5.72 5.05 1.36
N ILE A 53 6.26 4.27 0.42
CA ILE A 53 5.46 3.33 -0.37
C ILE A 53 4.83 2.28 0.53
N CYS A 54 5.58 1.75 1.49
CA CYS A 54 5.04 0.82 2.47
C CYS A 54 3.89 1.47 3.28
N ALA A 55 4.05 2.71 3.73
CA ALA A 55 2.99 3.44 4.44
C ALA A 55 1.72 3.59 3.57
N LYS A 56 1.86 3.92 2.29
CA LYS A 56 0.72 4.01 1.37
C LYS A 56 0.02 2.68 1.18
N VAL A 57 0.78 1.61 0.91
CA VAL A 57 0.24 0.26 0.68
C VAL A 57 -0.44 -0.29 1.94
N PHE A 58 0.17 -0.09 3.12
CA PHE A 58 -0.40 -0.53 4.39
C PHE A 58 -1.66 0.27 4.73
N MET A 59 -1.66 1.58 4.52
CA MET A 59 -2.86 2.39 4.75
C MET A 59 -4.00 1.97 3.83
N LYS A 60 -3.70 1.67 2.56
CA LYS A 60 -4.72 1.16 1.62
C LYS A 60 -5.31 -0.16 2.08
N ALA A 61 -4.49 -1.09 2.58
CA ALA A 61 -4.98 -2.36 3.12
C ALA A 61 -5.96 -2.17 4.30
N ARG A 62 -5.78 -1.11 5.12
CA ARG A 62 -6.72 -0.77 6.20
C ARG A 62 -8.10 -0.34 5.71
N THR A 63 -8.20 0.09 4.47
CA THR A 63 -9.48 0.46 3.84
C THR A 63 -10.16 -0.72 3.13
N GLN A 64 -9.55 -1.91 3.12
CA GLN A 64 -10.11 -3.06 2.39
C GLN A 64 -11.46 -3.50 2.98
N GLN A 65 -12.50 -3.49 2.16
CA GLN A 65 -13.86 -3.87 2.55
C GLN A 65 -14.21 -5.29 2.10
N LEU A 66 -13.61 -5.75 1.00
CA LEU A 66 -13.88 -7.07 0.43
C LEU A 66 -12.66 -7.98 0.61
N VAL A 67 -12.88 -9.12 1.26
CA VAL A 67 -11.85 -10.15 1.45
C VAL A 67 -11.83 -11.08 0.22
N PRO A 68 -10.66 -11.35 -0.38
CA PRO A 68 -10.55 -12.29 -1.48
C PRO A 68 -10.99 -13.69 -1.05
N LYS A 69 -11.83 -14.34 -1.88
CA LYS A 69 -12.31 -15.70 -1.64
C LYS A 69 -11.70 -16.64 -2.67
N TYR A 70 -11.44 -17.87 -2.26
CA TYR A 70 -10.80 -18.88 -3.11
C TYR A 70 -11.63 -20.18 -3.10
N VAL A 71 -11.67 -20.84 -4.25
CA VAL A 71 -12.26 -22.17 -4.42
C VAL A 71 -11.14 -23.16 -4.67
N THR A 72 -11.10 -24.22 -3.87
CA THR A 72 -10.13 -25.31 -4.01
C THR A 72 -10.84 -26.52 -4.60
N ALA A 73 -10.33 -27.04 -5.71
CA ALA A 73 -10.76 -28.31 -6.30
C ALA A 73 -9.65 -29.35 -6.15
N ILE A 74 -10.02 -30.54 -5.67
CA ILE A 74 -9.08 -31.63 -5.37
C ILE A 74 -9.49 -32.84 -6.22
N SER A 75 -8.52 -33.45 -6.89
CA SER A 75 -8.66 -34.68 -7.67
C SER A 75 -7.40 -35.55 -7.48
N PRO A 76 -7.43 -36.86 -7.78
CA PRO A 76 -6.25 -37.70 -7.66
C PRO A 76 -5.06 -37.12 -8.43
N GLY A 77 -3.97 -36.81 -7.72
CA GLY A 77 -2.75 -36.22 -8.31
C GLY A 77 -2.83 -34.74 -8.69
N ARG A 78 -3.93 -34.02 -8.40
CA ARG A 78 -4.08 -32.60 -8.75
C ARG A 78 -4.88 -31.82 -7.71
N THR A 79 -4.34 -30.66 -7.33
CA THR A 79 -5.03 -29.63 -6.55
C THR A 79 -4.99 -28.32 -7.34
N SER A 80 -6.12 -27.64 -7.44
CA SER A 80 -6.19 -26.28 -8.01
C SER A 80 -6.88 -25.34 -7.06
N VAL A 81 -6.34 -24.13 -6.92
CA VAL A 81 -6.92 -23.03 -6.15
C VAL A 81 -7.20 -21.89 -7.12
N THR A 82 -8.44 -21.41 -7.13
CA THR A 82 -8.89 -20.31 -8.00
C THR A 82 -9.50 -19.21 -7.16
N GLN A 83 -9.02 -17.97 -7.32
CA GLN A 83 -9.64 -16.81 -6.71
C GLN A 83 -10.99 -16.51 -7.37
N ILE A 84 -12.02 -16.29 -6.56
CA ILE A 84 -13.31 -15.77 -7.04
C ILE A 84 -13.11 -14.29 -7.37
N PRO A 85 -13.42 -13.83 -8.59
CA PRO A 85 -13.29 -12.42 -8.95
C PRO A 85 -14.08 -11.53 -7.99
N PHE A 86 -13.58 -10.32 -7.75
CA PHE A 86 -14.32 -9.31 -6.99
C PHE A 86 -15.62 -8.86 -7.70
N GLY A 87 -15.73 -9.10 -9.01
CA GLY A 87 -16.88 -8.75 -9.83
C GLY A 87 -18.18 -9.43 -9.39
N GLY A 88 -19.22 -8.62 -9.19
CA GLY A 88 -20.56 -9.07 -8.78
C GLY A 88 -20.90 -8.83 -7.30
N MET A 89 -19.95 -8.34 -6.49
CA MET A 89 -20.22 -7.90 -5.12
C MET A 89 -20.71 -6.43 -5.11
N SER A 90 -21.79 -6.14 -4.38
CA SER A 90 -22.26 -4.76 -4.20
C SER A 90 -21.35 -4.02 -3.20
N GLY A 91 -20.44 -3.18 -3.70
CA GLY A 91 -19.53 -2.37 -2.88
C GLY A 91 -18.18 -2.11 -3.55
N GLY A 92 -17.46 -1.09 -3.09
CA GLY A 92 -16.06 -0.88 -3.48
C GLY A 92 -15.15 -1.93 -2.83
N ILE A 93 -14.03 -2.27 -3.48
CA ILE A 93 -13.02 -3.17 -2.87
C ILE A 93 -12.37 -2.50 -1.66
N PHE A 94 -12.18 -1.17 -1.75
CA PHE A 94 -11.61 -0.31 -0.74
C PHE A 94 -12.62 0.78 -0.36
N GLY A 95 -12.64 1.13 0.92
CA GLY A 95 -13.44 2.21 1.50
C GLY A 95 -12.75 3.57 1.42
N GLU A 96 -13.25 4.49 2.24
CA GLU A 96 -12.71 5.86 2.30
C GLU A 96 -11.31 5.89 2.90
N TRP A 97 -10.51 6.83 2.39
CA TRP A 97 -9.14 7.06 2.83
C TRP A 97 -9.11 8.09 3.95
N ASP A 98 -8.68 7.68 5.14
CA ASP A 98 -8.43 8.58 6.27
C ASP A 98 -7.05 9.23 6.13
N HIS A 99 -7.05 10.53 5.80
CA HIS A 99 -5.84 11.30 5.57
C HIS A 99 -5.06 11.61 6.86
N GLU A 100 -5.75 11.76 7.99
CA GLU A 100 -5.08 11.99 9.29
C GLU A 100 -4.37 10.71 9.73
N LEU A 101 -5.05 9.57 9.60
CA LEU A 101 -4.44 8.26 9.88
C LEU A 101 -3.27 7.96 8.94
N TYR A 102 -3.39 8.34 7.66
CA TYR A 102 -2.26 8.23 6.73
C TYR A 102 -1.06 9.09 7.16
N GLY A 103 -1.27 10.34 7.59
CA GLY A 103 -0.19 11.19 8.09
C GLY A 103 0.54 10.56 9.29
N GLN A 104 -0.21 9.97 10.22
CA GLN A 104 0.36 9.23 11.36
C GLN A 104 1.15 8.00 10.92
N MET A 105 0.63 7.23 9.97
CA MET A 105 1.33 6.07 9.42
C MET A 105 2.61 6.49 8.70
N LEU A 106 2.55 7.55 7.89
CA LEU A 106 3.71 8.07 7.18
C LEU A 106 4.80 8.51 8.17
N ALA A 107 4.43 9.21 9.24
CA ALA A 107 5.36 9.61 10.31
C ALA A 107 6.05 8.39 10.96
N ASP A 108 5.27 7.35 11.31
CA ASP A 108 5.82 6.13 11.93
C ASP A 108 6.76 5.37 10.98
N PHE A 109 6.40 5.22 9.71
CA PHE A 109 7.20 4.51 8.72
C PHE A 109 8.51 5.25 8.44
N THR A 110 8.42 6.55 8.17
CA THR A 110 9.58 7.39 7.80
C THR A 110 10.42 7.84 8.98
N ARG A 111 9.93 7.66 10.22
CA ARG A 111 10.55 8.14 11.47
C ARG A 111 10.74 9.65 11.52
N GLN A 112 9.91 10.38 10.79
CA GLN A 112 9.88 11.83 10.77
C GLN A 112 8.80 12.35 11.73
N PRO A 113 8.96 13.57 12.28
CA PRO A 113 7.93 14.20 13.10
C PRO A 113 6.61 14.36 12.33
N LEU A 114 5.48 14.15 13.00
CA LEU A 114 4.15 14.22 12.38
C LEU A 114 3.87 15.61 11.78
N ASP A 115 4.25 16.67 12.48
CA ASP A 115 4.11 18.06 12.05
C ASP A 115 4.96 18.40 10.81
N ILE A 116 6.02 17.64 10.55
CA ILE A 116 6.83 17.74 9.34
C ILE A 116 6.15 17.01 8.18
N VAL A 117 5.74 15.75 8.38
CA VAL A 117 5.19 14.94 7.29
C VAL A 117 3.73 15.20 6.99
N SER A 118 2.98 15.73 7.94
CA SER A 118 1.58 16.12 7.80
C SER A 118 1.33 17.42 8.56
N PRO A 119 1.65 18.57 7.94
CA PRO A 119 1.53 19.89 8.58
C PRO A 119 0.08 20.33 8.80
N GLY A 120 -0.90 19.55 8.35
CA GLY A 120 -2.33 19.79 8.53
C GLY A 120 -3.08 20.01 7.22
N GLY A 121 -4.40 20.19 7.32
CA GLY A 121 -5.24 20.55 6.17
C GLY A 121 -5.31 19.49 5.06
N GLY A 122 -5.07 18.21 5.37
CA GLY A 122 -5.03 17.13 4.38
C GLY A 122 -3.73 17.04 3.59
N GLN A 123 -2.72 17.87 3.94
CA GLN A 123 -1.43 17.87 3.27
C GLN A 123 -0.48 16.83 3.87
N VAL A 124 0.35 16.27 3.01
CA VAL A 124 1.42 15.33 3.37
C VAL A 124 2.65 15.57 2.53
N VAL A 125 3.81 15.32 3.11
CA VAL A 125 5.09 15.29 2.39
C VAL A 125 5.16 14.01 1.56
N THR A 126 5.75 14.10 0.37
CA THR A 126 6.09 12.96 -0.47
C THR A 126 7.53 13.09 -0.97
N TRP A 127 8.27 11.99 -0.88
CA TRP A 127 9.60 11.83 -1.46
C TRP A 127 9.52 11.06 -2.79
N ILE A 128 8.33 10.67 -3.25
CA ILE A 128 8.16 10.02 -4.54
C ILE A 128 8.45 11.05 -5.64
N GLY A 129 9.46 10.78 -6.47
CA GLY A 129 9.94 11.69 -7.51
C GLY A 129 11.33 12.21 -7.21
N ASP A 130 11.48 12.92 -6.09
CA ASP A 130 12.75 13.45 -5.61
C ASP A 130 12.91 13.21 -4.09
N TYR A 131 14.07 12.69 -3.69
CA TYR A 131 14.39 12.45 -2.30
C TYR A 131 14.98 13.68 -1.60
N ASP A 132 15.79 14.46 -2.30
CA ASP A 132 16.50 15.60 -1.74
C ASP A 132 15.59 16.83 -1.64
N GLU A 133 14.65 16.96 -2.57
CA GLU A 133 13.65 18.04 -2.62
C GLU A 133 12.22 17.47 -2.56
N PRO A 134 11.73 17.06 -1.37
CA PRO A 134 10.41 16.45 -1.26
C PRO A 134 9.29 17.47 -1.50
N ASP A 135 8.22 17.00 -2.12
CA ASP A 135 7.03 17.78 -2.42
C ASP A 135 6.00 17.70 -1.29
N VAL A 136 5.05 18.64 -1.29
CA VAL A 136 3.86 18.60 -0.42
C VAL A 136 2.63 18.45 -1.28
N ILE A 137 1.87 17.38 -1.05
CA ILE A 137 0.65 17.07 -1.80
C ILE A 137 -0.59 17.13 -0.91
N ASP A 138 -1.74 17.49 -1.50
CA ASP A 138 -3.04 17.31 -0.85
C ASP A 138 -3.49 15.87 -1.06
N VAL A 139 -3.46 15.06 0.00
CA VAL A 139 -3.78 13.64 -0.09
C VAL A 139 -5.29 13.39 -0.33
N ARG A 140 -6.14 14.40 -0.11
CA ARG A 140 -7.58 14.31 -0.39
C ARG A 140 -7.85 14.42 -1.88
N ALA A 141 -7.03 15.18 -2.60
CA ALA A 141 -7.07 15.29 -4.06
C ALA A 141 -6.31 14.13 -4.74
N HIS A 142 -5.35 13.53 -4.02
CA HIS A 142 -4.50 12.45 -4.50
C HIS A 142 -4.51 11.24 -3.54
N PRO A 143 -5.67 10.63 -3.24
CA PRO A 143 -5.67 9.37 -2.51
C PRO A 143 -4.90 8.35 -3.34
N TRP A 144 -4.04 7.58 -2.67
CA TRP A 144 -3.39 6.45 -3.32
C TRP A 144 -4.45 5.53 -3.94
N PRO A 145 -4.30 5.11 -5.21
CA PRO A 145 -5.23 4.18 -5.83
C PRO A 145 -5.28 2.83 -5.14
#